data_AF-A0A9E5ISC2-F1
#
_entry.id   AF-A0A9E5ISC2-F1
#
_cell.length_a   1.000
_cell.length_b   1.000
_cell.length_c   1.000
_cell.angle_alpha   90.00
_cell.angle_beta   90.00
_cell.angle_gamma   90.00
#
_symmetry.space_group_name_H-M   'P 1'
#
loop_
_entity.id
_entity.type
_entity.pdbx_description
1 polymer ?
#
loop_
_entity_poly.entity_id
_entity_poly.type
_entity_poly.pdbx_seq_one_letter_code
_entity_poly.pdbx_strand_id
1 'polypeptide(L)'
;PFEDVLVEVAGLAEQGVREITLLGQNVNAYRGKMGDTAEIADFALLIEYVADIPGIERIRYTTSHPNEFTQRLIDVYDKVPKLVSHLHLPVQHGSDKILMAMKRGYTAMEYKSTVRKLRAIRPDMAMSSDFIVGFPGETDEDFSKMMKLIDDVGYDTSFSFIFSPRPGTPAANLHDDTPHDVKLKRLHHLQATIEANVKRIGDSRLNTVQRILVERPARKDATEMAGRTECNRVVNFPAGPNGMRLVGQMVDVRINTALSHSLRGDLVLPE
;
A
#
# COMPACT_ATOMS: atom_id res chain seq x y z
N PRO A 1 8.88 -19.59 -11.05
CA PRO A 1 10.18 -18.96 -10.76
C PRO A 1 10.32 -18.63 -9.26
N PHE A 2 10.61 -19.63 -8.42
CA PHE A 2 10.92 -19.39 -7.01
C PHE A 2 12.41 -19.05 -6.85
N GLU A 3 13.27 -19.96 -7.28
CA GLU A 3 14.73 -19.81 -7.24
C GLU A 3 15.18 -18.58 -8.02
N ASP A 4 14.65 -18.34 -9.22
CA ASP A 4 15.02 -17.18 -10.05
C ASP A 4 14.80 -15.85 -9.31
N VAL A 5 13.69 -15.73 -8.56
CA VAL A 5 13.38 -14.52 -7.79
C VAL A 5 14.35 -14.36 -6.63
N LEU A 6 14.69 -15.45 -5.94
CA LEU A 6 15.66 -15.40 -4.83
C LEU A 6 17.07 -15.06 -5.32
N VAL A 7 17.48 -15.61 -6.47
CA VAL A 7 18.77 -15.29 -7.11
C VAL A 7 18.83 -13.82 -7.51
N GLU A 8 17.76 -13.28 -8.09
CA GLU A 8 17.68 -11.85 -8.43
C GLU A 8 17.79 -10.97 -7.18
N VAL A 9 17.05 -11.29 -6.12
CA VAL A 9 17.10 -10.54 -4.86
C VAL A 9 18.48 -10.61 -4.22
N ALA A 10 19.13 -11.78 -4.21
CA ALA A 10 20.48 -11.93 -3.68
C ALA A 10 21.49 -11.07 -4.47
N GLY A 11 21.40 -11.07 -5.80
CA GLY A 11 22.25 -10.22 -6.65
C GLY A 11 22.02 -8.72 -6.42
N LEU A 12 20.78 -8.30 -6.13
CA LEU A 12 20.48 -6.92 -5.74
C LEU A 12 21.05 -6.57 -4.35
N ALA A 13 20.95 -7.49 -3.40
CA ALA A 13 21.49 -7.31 -2.06
C ALA A 13 23.02 -7.14 -2.07
N GLU A 14 23.74 -7.90 -2.90
CA GLU A 14 25.19 -7.76 -3.12
C GLU A 14 25.58 -6.37 -3.67
N GLN A 15 24.67 -5.73 -4.42
CA GLN A 15 24.84 -4.37 -4.94
C GLN A 15 24.48 -3.28 -3.91
N GLY A 16 24.11 -3.68 -2.68
CA GLY A 16 23.76 -2.77 -1.59
C GLY A 16 22.30 -2.33 -1.57
N VAL A 17 21.40 -3.00 -2.31
CA VAL A 17 19.96 -2.74 -2.23
C VAL A 17 19.44 -3.21 -0.86
N ARG A 18 18.75 -2.31 -0.15
CA ARG A 18 18.20 -2.58 1.20
C ARG A 18 16.69 -2.80 1.23
N GLU A 19 15.94 -2.27 0.26
CA GLU A 19 14.49 -2.45 0.14
C GLU A 19 14.15 -3.17 -1.16
N ILE A 20 13.39 -4.27 -1.06
CA ILE A 20 12.88 -5.02 -2.20
C ILE A 20 11.38 -4.76 -2.33
N THR A 21 10.93 -4.42 -3.53
CA THR A 21 9.50 -4.36 -3.86
C THR A 21 9.13 -5.49 -4.81
N LEU A 22 8.35 -6.44 -4.31
CA LEU A 22 7.81 -7.56 -5.09
C LEU A 22 6.61 -7.06 -5.90
N LEU A 23 6.65 -7.29 -7.22
CA LEU A 23 5.65 -6.82 -8.18
C LEU A 23 5.06 -8.00 -8.95
N GLY A 24 3.80 -7.85 -9.36
CA GLY A 24 3.09 -8.82 -10.20
C GLY A 24 1.73 -8.27 -10.63
N GLN A 25 0.94 -9.02 -11.40
CA GLN A 25 -0.44 -8.62 -11.70
C GLN A 25 -1.34 -8.79 -10.47
N ASN A 26 -1.26 -9.96 -9.82
CA ASN A 26 -1.85 -10.27 -8.52
C ASN A 26 -0.75 -10.90 -7.66
N VAL A 27 0.04 -10.08 -6.94
CA VAL A 27 1.28 -10.56 -6.33
C VAL A 27 1.05 -11.65 -5.27
N ASN A 28 -0.06 -11.57 -4.52
CA ASN A 28 -0.37 -12.54 -3.46
C ASN A 28 -1.02 -13.83 -3.98
N ALA A 29 -1.32 -13.92 -5.28
CA ALA A 29 -1.66 -15.17 -5.96
C ALA A 29 -0.41 -15.97 -6.37
N TYR A 30 0.79 -15.55 -5.94
CA TYR A 30 2.06 -16.17 -6.32
C TYR A 30 2.08 -17.68 -6.05
N ARG A 31 2.56 -18.43 -7.05
CA ARG A 31 2.80 -19.88 -7.00
C ARG A 31 4.14 -20.17 -7.68
N GLY A 32 5.17 -20.40 -6.88
CA GLY A 32 6.51 -20.70 -7.36
C GLY A 32 6.84 -22.18 -7.26
N LYS A 33 7.10 -22.87 -8.37
CA LYS A 33 7.67 -24.22 -8.33
C LYS A 33 9.04 -24.18 -7.66
N MET A 34 9.29 -25.11 -6.74
CA MET A 34 10.57 -25.25 -6.01
C MET A 34 11.39 -26.40 -6.62
N GLY A 35 12.34 -26.05 -7.50
CA GLY A 35 13.15 -27.01 -8.25
C GLY A 35 12.31 -28.09 -8.95
N ASP A 36 12.68 -29.35 -8.73
CA ASP A 36 11.98 -30.53 -9.22
C ASP A 36 11.00 -31.15 -8.21
N THR A 37 10.77 -30.49 -7.08
CA THR A 37 9.80 -30.96 -6.10
C THR A 37 8.36 -30.75 -6.60
N ALA A 38 7.42 -31.49 -6.00
CA ALA A 38 6.00 -31.27 -6.20
C ALA A 38 5.47 -30.07 -5.38
N GLU A 39 6.31 -29.46 -4.54
CA GLU A 39 5.92 -28.37 -3.67
C GLU A 39 5.85 -27.04 -4.43
N ILE A 40 4.91 -26.20 -3.99
CA ILE A 40 4.68 -24.87 -4.55
C ILE A 40 4.84 -23.86 -3.43
N ALA A 41 5.83 -22.98 -3.58
CA ALA A 41 5.99 -21.82 -2.71
C ALA A 41 4.81 -20.86 -2.90
N ASP A 42 4.13 -20.56 -1.80
CA ASP A 42 3.15 -19.48 -1.74
C ASP A 42 3.84 -18.13 -1.50
N PHE A 43 3.07 -17.04 -1.58
CA PHE A 43 3.63 -15.71 -1.41
C PHE A 43 4.21 -15.47 -0.01
N ALA A 44 3.61 -16.10 1.01
CA ALA A 44 4.10 -16.06 2.38
C ALA A 44 5.51 -16.64 2.48
N LEU A 45 5.73 -17.84 1.92
CA LEU A 45 7.04 -18.48 1.89
C LEU A 45 8.07 -17.63 1.13
N LEU A 46 7.70 -17.03 0.00
CA LEU A 46 8.59 -16.14 -0.73
C LEU A 46 9.06 -14.96 0.12
N ILE A 47 8.15 -14.31 0.87
CA ILE A 47 8.50 -13.20 1.75
C ILE A 47 9.46 -13.66 2.85
N GLU A 48 9.22 -14.81 3.47
CA GLU A 48 10.08 -15.38 4.51
C GLU A 48 11.51 -15.59 3.98
N TYR A 49 11.67 -16.21 2.81
CA TYR A 49 12.99 -16.41 2.20
C TYR A 49 13.67 -15.11 1.79
N VAL A 50 12.94 -14.15 1.23
CA VAL A 50 13.49 -12.83 0.91
C VAL A 50 13.95 -12.10 2.17
N ALA A 51 13.26 -12.29 3.30
CA ALA A 51 13.63 -11.68 4.56
C ALA A 51 14.91 -12.25 5.15
N ASP A 52 15.24 -13.51 4.86
CA ASP A 52 16.47 -14.17 5.33
C ASP A 52 17.71 -13.79 4.52
N ILE A 53 17.55 -13.15 3.34
CA ILE A 53 18.68 -12.70 2.52
C ILE A 53 19.44 -11.57 3.26
N PRO A 54 20.75 -11.74 3.54
CA PRO A 54 21.56 -10.71 4.17
C PRO A 54 21.59 -9.41 3.36
N GLY A 55 21.60 -8.26 4.05
CA GLY A 55 21.58 -6.94 3.42
C GLY A 55 20.19 -6.38 3.13
N ILE A 56 19.17 -7.24 2.95
CA ILE A 56 17.78 -6.80 2.85
C ILE A 56 17.29 -6.37 4.23
N GLU A 57 16.87 -5.11 4.36
CA GLU A 57 16.29 -4.54 5.58
C GLU A 57 14.78 -4.37 5.48
N ARG A 58 14.23 -4.29 4.26
CA ARG A 58 12.81 -3.99 4.06
C ARG A 58 12.23 -4.69 2.85
N ILE A 59 11.00 -5.17 2.98
CA ILE A 59 10.23 -5.85 1.94
C ILE A 59 8.90 -5.13 1.78
N ARG A 60 8.55 -4.85 0.53
CA ARG A 60 7.26 -4.30 0.12
C ARG A 60 6.69 -5.15 -0.99
N TYR A 61 5.39 -5.06 -1.16
CA TYR A 61 4.71 -5.50 -2.36
C TYR A 61 3.53 -4.57 -2.66
N THR A 62 3.03 -4.64 -3.90
CA THR A 62 1.77 -3.98 -4.30
C THR A 62 0.98 -4.94 -5.19
N THR A 63 -0.15 -4.50 -5.75
CA THR A 63 -1.04 -5.31 -6.62
C THR A 63 -1.56 -6.58 -5.95
N SER A 64 -2.02 -6.47 -4.70
CA SER A 64 -2.65 -7.58 -3.98
C SER A 64 -4.15 -7.67 -4.28
N HIS A 65 -4.72 -8.87 -4.21
CA HIS A 65 -6.16 -9.12 -4.37
C HIS A 65 -6.78 -9.63 -3.06
N PRO A 66 -7.94 -9.11 -2.61
CA PRO A 66 -8.56 -9.53 -1.35
C PRO A 66 -8.82 -11.04 -1.20
N ASN A 67 -9.23 -11.72 -2.28
CA ASN A 67 -9.45 -13.19 -2.26
C ASN A 67 -8.18 -14.01 -2.02
N GLU A 68 -7.02 -13.48 -2.36
CA GLU A 68 -5.74 -14.19 -2.26
C GLU A 68 -5.03 -13.90 -0.93
N PHE A 69 -5.75 -13.29 0.03
CA PHE A 69 -5.23 -12.95 1.34
C PHE A 69 -5.44 -14.10 2.34
N THR A 70 -4.61 -15.13 2.20
CA THR A 70 -4.68 -16.34 3.03
C THR A 70 -4.26 -16.06 4.48
N GLN A 71 -4.64 -16.96 5.40
CA GLN A 71 -4.20 -16.86 6.80
C GLN A 71 -2.66 -16.91 6.90
N ARG A 72 -1.98 -17.73 6.09
CA ARG A 72 -0.51 -17.77 6.02
C ARG A 72 0.10 -16.40 5.70
N LEU A 73 -0.49 -15.67 4.75
CA LEU A 73 -0.01 -14.33 4.41
C LEU A 73 -0.27 -13.32 5.54
N ILE A 74 -1.37 -13.45 6.28
CA ILE A 74 -1.63 -12.64 7.48
C ILE A 74 -0.57 -12.94 8.55
N ASP A 75 -0.28 -14.21 8.81
CA ASP A 75 0.67 -14.64 9.84
C ASP A 75 2.11 -14.16 9.53
N VAL A 76 2.48 -14.02 8.26
CA VAL A 76 3.79 -13.46 7.86
C VAL A 76 3.98 -12.02 8.35
N TYR A 77 2.90 -11.22 8.48
CA TYR A 77 3.02 -9.88 9.08
C TYR A 77 3.42 -9.92 10.55
N ASP A 78 3.12 -11.00 11.27
CA ASP A 78 3.59 -11.18 12.65
C ASP A 78 5.06 -11.62 12.68
N LYS A 79 5.40 -12.58 11.81
CA LYS A 79 6.70 -13.27 11.83
C LYS A 79 7.84 -12.51 11.18
N VAL A 80 7.56 -11.62 10.22
CA VAL A 80 8.60 -10.97 9.40
C VAL A 80 8.61 -9.46 9.65
N PRO A 81 9.44 -8.95 10.58
CA PRO A 81 9.56 -7.51 10.85
C PRO A 81 10.01 -6.68 9.64
N LYS A 82 10.80 -7.28 8.73
CA LYS A 82 11.26 -6.61 7.49
C LYS A 82 10.12 -6.32 6.51
N LEU A 83 9.00 -7.05 6.57
CA LEU A 83 7.82 -6.76 5.77
C LEU A 83 7.19 -5.47 6.30
N VAL A 84 7.00 -4.45 5.46
CA VAL A 84 6.51 -3.14 5.88
C VAL A 84 5.07 -3.16 6.41
N SER A 85 4.78 -2.28 7.37
CA SER A 85 3.41 -2.02 7.87
C SER A 85 2.61 -1.10 6.92
N HIS A 86 2.61 -1.47 5.63
CA HIS A 86 1.90 -0.78 4.56
C HIS A 86 1.32 -1.78 3.57
N LEU A 87 0.02 -1.71 3.35
CA LEU A 87 -0.68 -2.61 2.43
C LEU A 87 -1.57 -1.83 1.47
N HIS A 88 -1.31 -2.03 0.18
CA HIS A 88 -2.24 -1.65 -0.89
C HIS A 88 -3.15 -2.84 -1.22
N LEU A 89 -4.42 -2.74 -0.82
CA LEU A 89 -5.44 -3.79 -0.98
C LEU A 89 -6.71 -3.19 -1.60
N PRO A 90 -6.81 -3.19 -2.95
CA PRO A 90 -7.93 -2.60 -3.67
C PRO A 90 -9.26 -3.28 -3.36
N VAL A 91 -10.15 -2.59 -2.64
CA VAL A 91 -11.53 -3.05 -2.40
C VAL A 91 -12.47 -2.68 -3.52
N GLN A 92 -12.24 -1.52 -4.16
CA GLN A 92 -12.91 -0.99 -5.35
C GLN A 92 -14.29 -0.41 -5.06
N HIS A 93 -15.10 -1.04 -4.20
CA HIS A 93 -16.35 -0.48 -3.69
C HIS A 93 -16.69 -1.06 -2.30
N GLY A 94 -17.57 -0.40 -1.53
CA GLY A 94 -18.01 -0.90 -0.20
C GLY A 94 -19.41 -1.52 -0.14
N SER A 95 -20.06 -1.71 -1.29
CA SER A 95 -21.39 -2.35 -1.39
C SER A 95 -21.26 -3.71 -2.04
N ASP A 96 -21.76 -4.75 -1.38
CA ASP A 96 -21.71 -6.14 -1.86
C ASP A 96 -22.43 -6.31 -3.21
N LYS A 97 -23.53 -5.57 -3.42
CA LYS A 97 -24.24 -5.53 -4.71
C LYS A 97 -23.32 -5.05 -5.84
N ILE A 98 -22.58 -3.97 -5.61
CA ILE A 98 -21.66 -3.40 -6.61
C ILE A 98 -20.42 -4.26 -6.77
N LEU A 99 -19.86 -4.79 -5.67
CA LEU A 99 -18.73 -5.73 -5.69
C LEU A 99 -19.07 -6.99 -6.51
N MET A 100 -20.28 -7.53 -6.36
CA MET A 100 -20.78 -8.65 -7.14
C MET A 100 -20.92 -8.29 -8.63
N ALA A 101 -21.47 -7.11 -8.94
CA ALA A 101 -21.57 -6.63 -10.33
C ALA A 101 -20.19 -6.40 -10.98
N MET A 102 -19.18 -6.02 -10.18
CA MET A 102 -17.78 -5.94 -10.57
C MET A 102 -17.06 -7.30 -10.63
N LYS A 103 -17.74 -8.41 -10.31
CA LYS A 103 -17.21 -9.78 -10.27
C LYS A 103 -16.00 -9.94 -9.32
N ARG A 104 -16.02 -9.26 -8.18
CA ARG A 104 -14.93 -9.30 -7.20
C ARG A 104 -14.82 -10.62 -6.44
N GLY A 105 -15.94 -11.31 -6.24
CA GLY A 105 -15.96 -12.61 -5.54
C GLY A 105 -15.66 -12.52 -4.04
N TYR A 106 -15.79 -11.34 -3.44
CA TYR A 106 -15.75 -11.09 -2.00
C TYR A 106 -16.78 -10.03 -1.61
N THR A 107 -17.11 -10.00 -0.33
CA THR A 107 -17.96 -9.00 0.33
C THR A 107 -17.13 -7.95 1.07
N ALA A 108 -17.74 -6.80 1.36
CA ALA A 108 -17.18 -5.78 2.24
C ALA A 108 -16.92 -6.33 3.65
N MET A 109 -17.68 -7.33 4.10
CA MET A 109 -17.47 -7.98 5.39
C MET A 109 -16.18 -8.81 5.41
N GLU A 110 -15.96 -9.64 4.39
CA GLU A 110 -14.72 -10.44 4.25
C GLU A 110 -13.51 -9.53 4.13
N TYR A 111 -13.59 -8.47 3.33
CA TYR A 111 -12.55 -7.44 3.25
C TYR A 111 -12.23 -6.85 4.63
N LYS A 112 -13.24 -6.38 5.36
CA LYS A 112 -13.05 -5.81 6.71
C LYS A 112 -12.50 -6.84 7.70
N SER A 113 -12.85 -8.11 7.57
CA SER A 113 -12.31 -9.20 8.38
C SER A 113 -10.79 -9.31 8.19
N THR A 114 -10.31 -9.33 6.94
CA THR A 114 -8.87 -9.33 6.63
C THR A 114 -8.15 -8.12 7.22
N VAL A 115 -8.70 -6.91 7.02
CA VAL A 115 -8.12 -5.68 7.60
C VAL A 115 -8.04 -5.74 9.13
N ARG A 116 -9.09 -6.24 9.80
CA ARG A 116 -9.10 -6.38 11.27
C ARG A 116 -8.05 -7.37 11.76
N LYS A 117 -7.89 -8.51 11.08
CA LYS A 117 -6.85 -9.50 11.43
C LYS A 117 -5.45 -8.91 11.29
N LEU A 118 -5.18 -8.18 10.20
CA LEU A 118 -3.91 -7.50 10.00
C LEU A 118 -3.65 -6.43 11.07
N ARG A 119 -4.67 -5.64 11.43
CA ARG A 119 -4.55 -4.62 12.48
C ARG A 119 -4.44 -5.18 13.90
N ALA A 120 -4.93 -6.39 14.13
CA ALA A 120 -4.71 -7.08 15.40
C ALA A 120 -3.22 -7.42 15.60
N ILE A 121 -2.50 -7.70 14.51
CA ILE A 121 -1.05 -7.93 14.52
C ILE A 121 -0.29 -6.59 14.51
N ARG A 122 -0.70 -5.65 13.64
CA ARG A 122 -0.05 -4.34 13.44
C ARG A 122 -1.07 -3.20 13.52
N PRO A 123 -1.33 -2.66 14.72
CA PRO A 123 -2.34 -1.61 14.91
C PRO A 123 -2.13 -0.37 14.03
N ASP A 124 -0.87 -0.03 13.74
CA ASP A 124 -0.48 1.13 12.93
C ASP A 124 -0.42 0.86 11.40
N MET A 125 -0.90 -0.30 10.92
CA MET A 125 -0.88 -0.67 9.51
C MET A 125 -1.52 0.41 8.61
N ALA A 126 -0.71 1.01 7.74
CA ALA A 126 -1.16 1.95 6.74
C ALA A 126 -1.85 1.21 5.60
N MET A 127 -3.10 1.59 5.32
CA MET A 127 -3.92 0.97 4.27
C MET A 127 -4.06 1.92 3.09
N SER A 128 -3.94 1.38 1.89
CA SER A 128 -4.32 2.05 0.65
C SER A 128 -5.19 1.17 -0.22
N SER A 129 -6.01 1.78 -1.07
CA SER A 129 -6.97 1.07 -1.92
C SER A 129 -7.29 1.87 -3.18
N ASP A 130 -7.90 1.20 -4.15
CA ASP A 130 -8.57 1.84 -5.27
C ASP A 130 -10.08 1.90 -5.01
N PHE A 131 -10.74 2.95 -5.48
CA PHE A 131 -12.18 3.14 -5.43
C PHE A 131 -12.73 3.58 -6.79
N ILE A 132 -13.88 3.01 -7.15
CA ILE A 132 -14.61 3.36 -8.37
C ILE A 132 -15.99 3.88 -7.95
N VAL A 133 -16.28 5.15 -8.24
CA VAL A 133 -17.61 5.76 -8.06
C VAL A 133 -18.40 5.79 -9.36
N GLY A 134 -19.72 5.84 -9.27
CA GLY A 134 -20.60 5.94 -10.43
C GLY A 134 -20.59 4.69 -11.31
N PHE A 135 -20.39 3.52 -10.71
CA PHE A 135 -20.56 2.25 -11.42
C PHE A 135 -22.02 2.09 -11.87
N PRO A 136 -22.32 1.50 -13.05
CA PRO A 136 -23.68 1.32 -13.52
C PRO A 136 -24.58 0.63 -12.48
N GLY A 137 -25.66 1.31 -12.07
CA GLY A 137 -26.59 0.83 -11.04
C GLY A 137 -26.22 1.16 -9.58
N GLU A 138 -25.20 2.00 -9.35
CA GLU A 138 -24.81 2.51 -8.03
C GLU A 138 -25.81 3.53 -7.48
N THR A 139 -26.50 3.16 -6.40
CA THR A 139 -27.45 4.03 -5.68
C THR A 139 -26.76 4.86 -4.60
N ASP A 140 -27.49 5.83 -4.02
CA ASP A 140 -26.99 6.61 -2.88
C ASP A 140 -26.74 5.75 -1.64
N GLU A 141 -27.51 4.67 -1.46
CA GLU A 141 -27.27 3.68 -0.40
C GLU A 141 -25.97 2.91 -0.65
N ASP A 142 -25.71 2.51 -1.89
CA ASP A 142 -24.47 1.84 -2.29
C ASP A 142 -23.26 2.74 -2.04
N PHE A 143 -23.35 4.02 -2.43
CA PHE A 143 -22.30 5.01 -2.18
C PHE A 143 -22.10 5.25 -0.68
N SER A 144 -23.17 5.32 0.10
CA SER A 144 -23.11 5.48 1.56
C SER A 144 -22.42 4.29 2.24
N LYS A 145 -22.64 3.06 1.77
CA LYS A 145 -21.89 1.86 2.24
C LYS A 145 -20.39 1.95 1.94
N MET A 146 -20.02 2.50 0.77
CA MET A 146 -18.62 2.77 0.44
C MET A 146 -18.00 3.82 1.36
N MET A 147 -18.69 4.95 1.59
CA MET A 147 -18.19 5.97 2.52
C MET A 147 -18.02 5.42 3.93
N LYS A 148 -18.98 4.62 4.41
CA LYS A 148 -18.86 3.93 5.70
C LYS A 148 -17.64 3.00 5.76
N LEU A 149 -17.33 2.27 4.68
CA LEU A 149 -16.12 1.44 4.63
C LEU A 149 -14.85 2.29 4.73
N ILE A 150 -14.82 3.45 4.06
CA ILE A 150 -13.70 4.39 4.11
C ILE A 150 -13.51 4.94 5.53
N ASP A 151 -14.59 5.28 6.22
CA ASP A 151 -14.54 5.74 7.61
C ASP A 151 -14.11 4.64 8.58
N ASP A 152 -14.69 3.42 8.44
CA ASP A 152 -14.38 2.26 9.29
C ASP A 152 -12.89 1.86 9.17
N VAL A 153 -12.30 1.99 7.97
CA VAL A 153 -10.90 1.59 7.71
C VAL A 153 -9.93 2.75 7.91
N GLY A 154 -10.22 3.97 7.45
CA GLY A 154 -9.29 5.10 7.53
C GLY A 154 -8.04 4.90 6.67
N TYR A 155 -8.20 5.02 5.35
CA TYR A 155 -7.11 4.85 4.38
C TYR A 155 -6.14 6.03 4.37
N ASP A 156 -4.84 5.74 4.22
CA ASP A 156 -3.76 6.74 4.18
C ASP A 156 -3.50 7.27 2.77
N THR A 157 -3.80 6.46 1.75
CA THR A 157 -3.79 6.88 0.34
C THR A 157 -4.85 6.12 -0.43
N SER A 158 -5.35 6.70 -1.52
CA SER A 158 -6.21 5.97 -2.46
C SER A 158 -6.05 6.46 -3.87
N PHE A 159 -6.40 5.60 -4.82
CA PHE A 159 -6.74 6.01 -6.18
C PHE A 159 -8.25 5.99 -6.36
N SER A 160 -8.81 7.08 -6.83
CA SER A 160 -10.26 7.28 -6.89
C SER A 160 -10.66 7.65 -8.30
N PHE A 161 -11.55 6.87 -8.91
CA PHE A 161 -11.93 7.01 -10.31
C PHE A 161 -13.44 7.07 -10.46
N ILE A 162 -13.91 7.86 -11.42
CA ILE A 162 -15.27 7.67 -11.97
C ILE A 162 -15.21 6.46 -12.89
N PHE A 163 -16.20 5.56 -12.79
CA PHE A 163 -16.32 4.44 -13.70
C PHE A 163 -16.30 4.91 -15.16
N SER A 164 -15.45 4.27 -15.95
CA SER A 164 -15.35 4.48 -17.38
C SER A 164 -15.46 3.13 -18.09
N PRO A 165 -16.49 2.92 -18.94
CA PRO A 165 -16.69 1.66 -19.63
C PRO A 165 -15.54 1.42 -20.61
N ARG A 166 -14.94 0.22 -20.55
CA ARG A 166 -13.89 -0.19 -21.49
C ARG A 166 -14.48 -1.12 -22.56
N PRO A 167 -14.24 -0.85 -23.86
CA PRO A 167 -14.71 -1.72 -24.93
C PRO A 167 -14.33 -3.19 -24.70
N GLY A 168 -15.27 -4.11 -24.94
CA GLY A 168 -15.07 -5.55 -24.77
C GLY A 168 -15.23 -6.09 -23.35
N THR A 169 -15.57 -5.26 -22.36
CA THR A 169 -15.85 -5.72 -20.98
C THR A 169 -17.35 -5.90 -20.74
N PRO A 170 -17.78 -6.87 -19.90
CA PRO A 170 -19.19 -7.02 -19.53
C PRO A 170 -19.81 -5.74 -18.96
N ALA A 171 -19.00 -4.94 -18.25
CA ALA A 171 -19.43 -3.69 -17.65
C ALA A 171 -19.76 -2.60 -18.68
N ALA A 172 -19.21 -2.67 -19.90
CA ALA A 172 -19.52 -1.72 -20.96
C ALA A 172 -20.94 -1.85 -21.53
N ASN A 173 -21.58 -3.01 -21.33
CA ASN A 173 -22.95 -3.27 -21.77
C ASN A 173 -23.99 -2.97 -20.69
N LEU A 174 -23.56 -2.56 -19.50
CA LEU A 174 -24.47 -2.19 -18.42
C LEU A 174 -25.08 -0.82 -18.72
N HIS A 175 -26.40 -0.74 -18.58
CA HIS A 175 -27.11 0.52 -18.69
C HIS A 175 -26.82 1.39 -17.47
N ASP A 176 -26.56 2.67 -17.69
CA ASP A 176 -26.20 3.62 -16.64
C ASP A 176 -26.88 4.97 -16.86
N ASP A 177 -27.93 5.19 -16.09
CA ASP A 177 -28.71 6.43 -16.09
C ASP A 177 -28.17 7.48 -15.12
N THR A 178 -27.06 7.19 -14.42
CA THR A 178 -26.54 8.08 -13.39
C THR A 178 -25.95 9.34 -14.04
N PRO A 179 -26.49 10.55 -13.75
CA PRO A 179 -25.96 11.78 -14.29
C PRO A 179 -24.49 11.98 -13.92
N HIS A 180 -23.70 12.51 -14.85
CA HIS A 180 -22.27 12.72 -14.63
C HIS A 180 -21.97 13.65 -13.44
N ASP A 181 -22.81 14.66 -13.19
CA ASP A 181 -22.65 15.56 -12.06
C ASP A 181 -22.82 14.84 -10.70
N VAL A 182 -23.68 13.82 -10.62
CA VAL A 182 -23.81 12.96 -9.43
C VAL A 182 -22.54 12.16 -9.22
N LYS A 183 -21.97 11.55 -10.26
CA LYS A 183 -20.70 10.82 -10.18
C LYS A 183 -19.55 11.72 -9.74
N LEU A 184 -19.51 12.94 -10.25
CA LEU A 184 -18.51 13.94 -9.90
C LEU A 184 -18.64 14.38 -8.43
N LYS A 185 -19.88 14.64 -7.96
CA LYS A 185 -20.15 14.93 -6.53
C LYS A 185 -19.68 13.79 -5.62
N ARG A 186 -19.95 12.53 -6.00
CA ARG A 186 -19.50 11.35 -5.26
C ARG A 186 -17.97 11.25 -5.23
N LEU A 187 -17.30 11.47 -6.36
CA LEU A 187 -15.83 11.48 -6.42
C LEU A 187 -15.24 12.52 -5.49
N HIS A 188 -15.74 13.76 -5.53
CA HIS A 188 -15.23 14.84 -4.69
C HIS A 188 -15.45 14.59 -3.20
N HIS A 189 -16.62 14.07 -2.82
CA HIS A 189 -16.88 13.67 -1.43
C HIS A 189 -15.88 12.60 -0.98
N LEU A 190 -15.72 11.54 -1.77
CA LEU A 190 -14.78 10.47 -1.45
C LEU A 190 -13.33 10.98 -1.33
N GLN A 191 -12.89 11.83 -2.25
CA GLN A 191 -11.55 12.44 -2.20
C GLN A 191 -11.36 13.31 -0.94
N ALA A 192 -12.33 14.17 -0.61
CA ALA A 192 -12.26 15.01 0.57
C ALA A 192 -12.15 14.19 1.87
N THR A 193 -12.90 13.09 1.98
CA THR A 193 -12.82 12.19 3.14
C THR A 193 -11.45 11.49 3.23
N ILE A 194 -10.91 11.02 2.11
CA ILE A 194 -9.56 10.43 2.07
C ILE A 194 -8.52 11.47 2.45
N GLU A 195 -8.58 12.69 1.90
CA GLU A 195 -7.65 13.77 2.22
C GLU A 195 -7.67 14.13 3.72
N ALA A 196 -8.85 14.14 4.35
CA ALA A 196 -8.96 14.32 5.78
C ALA A 196 -8.27 13.19 6.57
N ASN A 197 -8.39 11.93 6.12
CA ASN A 197 -7.67 10.80 6.70
C ASN A 197 -6.15 10.93 6.52
N VAL A 198 -5.68 11.25 5.31
CA VAL A 198 -4.24 11.46 5.01
C VAL A 198 -3.65 12.54 5.92
N LYS A 199 -4.39 13.64 6.11
CA LYS A 199 -3.95 14.71 7.02
C LYS A 199 -3.87 14.21 8.46
N ARG A 200 -4.93 13.58 8.97
CA ARG A 200 -4.97 13.03 10.34
C ARG A 200 -3.85 12.03 10.61
N ILE A 201 -3.59 11.13 9.66
CA ILE A 201 -2.51 10.13 9.76
C ILE A 201 -1.15 10.83 9.69
N GLY A 202 -0.96 11.79 8.79
CA GLY A 202 0.25 12.60 8.74
C GLY A 202 0.53 13.34 10.05
N ASP A 203 -0.50 13.97 10.63
CA ASP A 203 -0.42 14.68 11.91
C ASP A 203 -0.06 13.73 13.06
N SER A 204 -0.56 12.48 13.03
CA SER A 204 -0.21 11.46 14.04
C SER A 204 1.28 11.05 14.04
N ARG A 205 2.04 11.42 12.98
CA ARG A 205 3.48 11.17 12.91
C ARG A 205 4.32 12.32 13.45
N LEU A 206 3.73 13.48 13.74
CA LEU A 206 4.44 14.59 14.37
C LEU A 206 5.09 14.15 15.69
N ASN A 207 6.32 14.59 15.92
CA ASN A 207 7.16 14.29 17.08
C ASN A 207 7.55 12.81 17.26
N THR A 208 7.17 11.94 16.33
CA THR A 208 7.64 10.54 16.31
C THR A 208 8.96 10.41 15.56
N VAL A 209 9.70 9.35 15.85
CA VAL A 209 10.88 8.95 15.06
C VAL A 209 10.43 7.95 14.00
N GLN A 210 10.82 8.20 12.75
CA GLN A 210 10.50 7.34 11.62
C GLN A 210 11.78 6.86 10.96
N ARG A 211 11.92 5.54 10.81
CA ARG A 211 13.02 4.93 10.05
C ARG A 211 12.74 5.03 8.56
N ILE A 212 13.63 5.67 7.81
CA ILE A 212 13.46 5.92 6.37
C ILE A 212 14.61 5.33 5.56
N LEU A 213 14.32 4.89 4.34
CA LEU A 213 15.33 4.63 3.32
C LEU A 213 15.55 5.92 2.55
N VAL A 214 16.76 6.45 2.54
CA VAL A 214 17.11 7.67 1.78
C VAL A 214 17.30 7.30 0.31
N GLU A 215 16.58 7.97 -0.59
CA GLU A 215 16.55 7.62 -2.02
C GLU A 215 17.34 8.60 -2.88
N ARG A 216 17.26 9.90 -2.57
CA ARG A 216 17.71 10.98 -3.47
C ARG A 216 17.68 12.35 -2.79
N PRO A 217 18.25 13.40 -3.40
CA PRO A 217 17.96 14.78 -3.02
C PRO A 217 16.45 15.09 -3.05
N ALA A 218 16.01 16.02 -2.21
CA ALA A 218 14.63 16.46 -2.19
C ALA A 218 14.27 17.21 -3.48
N ARG A 219 13.03 17.04 -3.96
CA ARG A 219 12.60 17.60 -5.27
C ARG A 219 12.51 19.12 -5.27
N LYS A 220 12.16 19.71 -4.12
CA LYS A 220 11.90 21.15 -3.98
C LYS A 220 13.12 21.92 -3.48
N ASP A 221 14.08 21.23 -2.88
CA ASP A 221 15.27 21.81 -2.29
C ASP A 221 16.43 20.81 -2.41
N ALA A 222 17.43 21.12 -3.23
CA ALA A 222 18.56 20.23 -3.47
C ALA A 222 19.55 20.17 -2.28
N THR A 223 19.40 21.05 -1.28
CA THR A 223 20.22 21.02 -0.06
C THR A 223 19.70 20.01 0.96
N GLU A 224 18.48 19.50 0.77
CA GLU A 224 17.88 18.45 1.59
C GLU A 224 17.92 17.09 0.90
N MET A 225 17.82 16.04 1.71
CA MET A 225 17.64 14.67 1.24
C MET A 225 16.19 14.24 1.42
N ALA A 226 15.76 13.30 0.60
CA ALA A 226 14.45 12.69 0.66
C ALA A 226 14.57 11.17 0.78
N GLY A 227 13.78 10.62 1.69
CA GLY A 227 13.62 9.18 1.87
C GLY A 227 12.18 8.79 2.11
N ARG A 228 11.93 7.49 2.27
CA ARG A 228 10.60 6.93 2.49
C ARG A 228 10.49 6.14 3.78
N THR A 229 9.43 6.41 4.53
CA THR A 229 9.02 5.61 5.68
C THR A 229 8.53 4.23 5.23
N GLU A 230 8.34 3.31 6.18
CA GLU A 230 7.68 2.03 5.93
C GLU A 230 6.29 2.20 5.27
N CYS A 231 5.55 3.23 5.69
CA CYS A 231 4.27 3.64 5.14
C CYS A 231 4.35 4.32 3.75
N ASN A 232 5.51 4.28 3.10
CA ASN A 232 5.76 4.84 1.77
C ASN A 232 5.63 6.38 1.68
N ARG A 233 5.59 7.07 2.83
CA ARG A 233 5.47 8.53 2.89
C ARG A 233 6.85 9.15 2.71
N VAL A 234 6.93 10.19 1.87
CA VAL A 234 8.18 10.92 1.65
C VAL A 234 8.51 11.77 2.87
N VAL A 235 9.74 11.69 3.35
CA VAL A 235 10.30 12.54 4.39
C VAL A 235 11.45 13.34 3.79
N ASN A 236 11.38 14.68 3.89
CA ASN A 236 12.50 15.55 3.52
C ASN A 236 13.19 16.03 4.79
N PHE A 237 14.52 16.06 4.79
CA PHE A 237 15.30 16.44 5.96
C PHE A 237 16.64 17.06 5.55
N PRO A 238 17.18 18.00 6.33
CA PRO A 238 18.53 18.51 6.13
C PRO A 238 19.55 17.42 6.48
N ALA A 239 20.38 17.05 5.52
CA ALA A 239 21.42 16.02 5.70
C ALA A 239 22.84 16.60 5.75
N GLY A 240 22.97 17.93 5.71
CA GLY A 240 24.25 18.64 5.67
C GLY A 240 25.02 18.45 4.35
N PRO A 241 26.26 18.95 4.27
CA PRO A 241 27.02 19.04 3.02
C PRO A 241 27.35 17.67 2.39
N ASN A 242 27.32 16.59 3.17
CA ASN A 242 27.65 15.24 2.73
C ASN A 242 26.42 14.31 2.61
N GLY A 243 25.22 14.88 2.52
CA GLY A 243 23.96 14.13 2.53
C GLY A 243 23.84 13.03 1.46
N MET A 244 24.51 13.18 0.32
CA MET A 244 24.54 12.16 -0.74
C MET A 244 25.08 10.80 -0.28
N ARG A 245 25.95 10.77 0.74
CA ARG A 245 26.46 9.51 1.33
C ARG A 245 25.38 8.68 2.01
N LEU A 246 24.23 9.30 2.34
CA LEU A 246 23.10 8.61 2.96
C LEU A 246 22.22 7.89 1.93
N VAL A 247 22.35 8.15 0.63
CA VAL A 247 21.54 7.45 -0.39
C VAL A 247 21.74 5.94 -0.27
N GLY A 248 20.63 5.21 -0.23
CA GLY A 248 20.61 3.76 0.00
C GLY A 248 20.80 3.35 1.47
N GLN A 249 20.91 4.28 2.42
CA GLN A 249 21.00 3.99 3.85
C GLN A 249 19.65 4.12 4.55
N MET A 250 19.49 3.30 5.60
CA MET A 250 18.38 3.41 6.55
C MET A 250 18.79 4.39 7.65
N VAL A 251 18.00 5.43 7.86
CA VAL A 251 18.26 6.46 8.87
C VAL A 251 17.00 6.78 9.67
N ASP A 252 17.17 7.21 10.91
CA ASP A 252 16.07 7.61 11.77
C ASP A 252 15.89 9.13 11.71
N VAL A 253 14.65 9.57 11.46
CA VAL A 253 14.31 11.00 11.34
C VAL A 253 13.19 11.33 12.31
N ARG A 254 13.39 12.34 13.15
CA ARG A 254 12.35 12.88 14.03
C ARG A 254 11.47 13.83 13.22
N ILE A 255 10.20 13.50 13.10
CA ILE A 255 9.25 14.28 12.31
C ILE A 255 8.85 15.54 13.08
N ASN A 256 9.08 16.71 12.49
CA ASN A 256 8.73 18.00 13.08
C ASN A 256 7.55 18.69 12.33
N THR A 257 7.32 18.32 11.06
CA THR A 257 6.30 18.95 10.22
C THR A 257 5.57 17.90 9.39
N ALA A 258 4.24 17.98 9.37
CA ALA A 258 3.37 17.19 8.49
C ALA A 258 2.76 18.10 7.41
N LEU A 259 3.11 17.83 6.15
CA LEU A 259 2.47 18.43 4.98
C LEU A 259 1.45 17.45 4.38
N SER A 260 0.64 17.92 3.43
CA SER A 260 -0.47 17.15 2.85
C SER A 260 -0.05 15.75 2.37
N HIS A 261 1.11 15.62 1.71
CA HIS A 261 1.58 14.33 1.15
C HIS A 261 3.06 14.04 1.46
N SER A 262 3.68 14.78 2.37
CA SER A 262 5.06 14.55 2.79
C SER A 262 5.28 14.98 4.23
N LEU A 263 6.31 14.44 4.86
CA LEU A 263 6.78 14.86 6.17
C LEU A 263 8.07 15.65 6.03
N ARG A 264 8.39 16.46 7.04
CA ARG A 264 9.73 16.98 7.26
C ARG A 264 10.18 16.66 8.67
N GLY A 265 11.48 16.55 8.84
CA GLY A 265 12.07 16.20 10.12
C GLY A 265 13.57 16.44 10.13
N ASP A 266 14.18 16.08 11.25
CA ASP A 266 15.61 16.21 11.48
C ASP A 266 16.22 14.83 11.72
N LEU A 267 17.42 14.62 11.19
CA LEU A 267 18.16 13.38 11.38
C LEU A 267 18.41 13.15 12.88
N VAL A 268 18.09 11.96 13.36
CA VAL A 268 18.43 11.54 14.72
C VAL A 268 19.86 11.01 14.68
N LEU A 269 20.79 11.73 15.29
CA LEU A 269 22.15 11.26 15.48
C LEU A 269 22.19 10.32 16.69
N PRO A 270 22.78 9.12 16.59
CA PRO A 270 23.06 8.31 17.77
C PRO A 270 24.01 9.07 18.69
N GLU A 271 23.78 8.96 20.00
CA GLU A 271 24.71 9.42 21.04
C GLU A 271 26.06 8.67 20.99
#